data_AF-A0AAV6LZB9-F1
#
_entry.id   AF-A0AAV6LZB9-F1
#
_cell.length_a   1.000
_cell.length_b   1.000
_cell.length_c   1.000
_cell.angle_alpha   90.00
_cell.angle_beta   90.00
_cell.angle_gamma   90.00
#
_symmetry.space_group_name_H-M   'P 1'
#
loop_
_entity.id
_entity.type
_entity.pdbx_description
1 polymer ?
#
loop_
_entity_poly.entity_id
_entity_poly.type
_entity_poly.pdbx_seq_one_letter_code
_entity_poly.pdbx_strand_id
1 'polypeptide(L)'
;MATLPDSLFGEPSAAERTTAPKSNTSHPPNSDLNKVSIEKLILALHNAHTRERALQLLSQNRSRSDDLAVLIWHSFGTMFTLLKEIMEIYPSLSKPDLTERASIRVCNALALLQCVASHPETRVPFMKAKIPLYLYPFLNTTIKEKPHEYLRLTSLGVIGALVKVDDKEVIYFLLKTEIVPYCLRCMDVGKGLSKTAVTHNLNITQVSTFILQKILMDEEGLRYCCLVADRFFAITSALETMMEKISEEPSQRLLKHIVRCYLKLSESPRACPGLAKLLPRMLNDSAFTDLLRDDPTVMSSFQQLLRNVHENRLRENEDEYGTPKTG
;
A
#
# COMPACT_ATOMS: atom_id res chain seq x y z
N MET A 1 -13.74 -8.56 -11.59
CA MET A 1 -13.25 -8.26 -10.23
C MET A 1 -11.74 -8.09 -10.30
N ALA A 2 -11.24 -6.88 -10.10
CA ALA A 2 -9.92 -6.46 -10.56
C ALA A 2 -8.77 -7.09 -9.74
N THR A 3 -7.97 -7.92 -10.40
CA THR A 3 -6.56 -8.15 -10.06
C THR A 3 -5.85 -6.79 -9.99
N LEU A 4 -5.06 -6.55 -8.94
CA LEU A 4 -4.14 -5.43 -8.95
C LEU A 4 -3.13 -5.76 -10.06
N PRO A 5 -2.94 -4.90 -11.08
CA PRO A 5 -2.06 -5.25 -12.17
C PRO A 5 -0.62 -5.35 -11.67
N ASP A 6 0.12 -6.34 -12.17
CA ASP A 6 1.56 -6.52 -11.93
C ASP A 6 2.38 -5.26 -12.30
N SER A 7 1.79 -4.31 -13.03
CA SER A 7 2.39 -3.05 -13.45
C SER A 7 2.69 -2.03 -12.34
N LEU A 8 2.35 -2.31 -11.07
CA LEU A 8 2.80 -1.49 -9.92
C LEU A 8 4.29 -1.69 -9.59
N PHE A 9 4.91 -2.75 -10.11
CA PHE A 9 6.32 -3.05 -9.94
C PHE A 9 7.02 -2.78 -11.27
N GLY A 10 7.50 -1.55 -11.47
CA GLY A 10 8.27 -1.19 -12.66
C GLY A 10 9.46 -2.14 -12.85
N GLU A 11 9.55 -2.75 -14.03
CA GLU A 11 10.76 -3.47 -14.43
C GLU A 11 11.94 -2.49 -14.48
N PRO A 12 13.13 -2.86 -14.00
CA PRO A 12 14.32 -2.05 -14.24
C PRO A 12 14.59 -2.00 -15.74
N SER A 13 14.52 -0.79 -16.29
CA SER A 13 14.85 -0.46 -17.68
C SER A 13 16.23 -1.05 -18.05
N ALA A 14 16.23 -1.92 -19.07
CA ALA A 14 17.44 -2.41 -19.70
C ALA A 14 18.07 -1.27 -20.53
N ALA A 15 19.01 -0.54 -19.94
CA ALA A 15 19.82 0.43 -20.66
C ALA A 15 20.87 -0.26 -21.55
N GLU A 16 20.83 0.11 -22.82
CA GLU A 16 21.94 0.20 -23.80
C GLU A 16 22.81 -1.03 -24.05
N ARG A 17 22.47 -1.77 -25.10
CA ARG A 17 23.41 -2.64 -25.83
C ARG A 17 24.24 -1.79 -26.79
N THR A 18 25.49 -1.50 -26.43
CA THR A 18 26.55 -1.16 -27.38
C THR A 18 27.27 -2.44 -27.83
N THR A 19 27.49 -2.54 -29.13
CA THR A 19 28.05 -3.69 -29.85
C THR A 19 29.59 -3.66 -29.88
N ALA A 20 30.30 -4.66 -29.33
CA ALA A 20 31.66 -5.12 -29.75
C ALA A 20 32.06 -6.46 -29.05
N PRO A 21 33.14 -7.18 -29.43
CA PRO A 21 33.06 -8.55 -29.91
C PRO A 21 33.44 -9.66 -28.92
N LYS A 22 33.05 -10.88 -29.30
CA LYS A 22 33.13 -12.17 -28.62
C LYS A 22 34.53 -12.51 -28.07
N SER A 23 34.61 -12.87 -26.79
CA SER A 23 35.65 -13.75 -26.25
C SER A 23 35.00 -14.89 -25.46
N ASN A 24 35.37 -16.12 -25.84
CA ASN A 24 34.84 -17.36 -25.29
C ASN A 24 35.30 -17.55 -23.86
N THR A 25 34.38 -17.50 -22.91
CA THR A 25 34.50 -18.20 -21.63
C THR A 25 33.17 -18.91 -21.35
N SER A 26 33.26 -20.22 -21.15
CA SER A 26 32.15 -21.13 -20.97
C SER A 26 31.43 -20.88 -19.64
N HIS A 27 30.29 -20.18 -19.69
CA HIS A 27 29.27 -20.26 -18.65
C HIS A 27 28.26 -21.37 -19.00
N PRO A 28 27.78 -22.17 -18.03
CA PRO A 28 26.76 -23.18 -18.30
C PRO A 28 25.45 -22.50 -18.70
N PRO A 29 24.62 -23.15 -19.52
CA PRO A 29 23.54 -22.51 -20.24
C PRO A 29 22.39 -22.14 -19.31
N ASN A 30 21.90 -20.91 -19.44
CA ASN A 30 20.79 -20.31 -18.69
C ASN A 30 19.42 -20.85 -19.15
N SER A 31 19.32 -22.13 -19.52
CA SER A 31 18.17 -22.74 -20.19
C SER A 31 17.77 -24.08 -19.54
N ASP A 32 16.99 -24.02 -18.45
CA ASP A 32 16.11 -25.14 -18.02
C ASP A 32 15.18 -24.84 -16.82
N LEU A 33 15.21 -23.63 -16.24
CA LEU A 33 14.56 -23.36 -14.96
C LEU A 33 13.03 -23.17 -15.01
N ASN A 34 12.44 -22.91 -16.18
CA ASN A 34 10.97 -22.90 -16.33
C ASN A 34 10.32 -24.28 -16.11
N LYS A 35 11.14 -25.35 -16.03
CA LYS A 35 10.74 -26.75 -15.76
C LYS A 35 10.97 -27.20 -14.31
N VAL A 36 11.57 -26.37 -13.43
CA VAL A 36 11.80 -26.78 -12.03
C VAL A 36 10.50 -26.68 -11.25
N SER A 37 10.12 -27.77 -10.57
CA SER A 37 8.88 -27.83 -9.80
C SER A 37 8.92 -26.88 -8.59
N ILE A 38 7.76 -26.38 -8.18
CA ILE A 38 7.63 -25.40 -7.09
C ILE A 38 8.12 -26.00 -5.77
N GLU A 39 7.87 -27.28 -5.53
CA GLU A 39 8.31 -27.98 -4.32
C GLU A 39 9.84 -28.00 -4.21
N LYS A 40 10.55 -28.22 -5.32
CA LYS A 40 12.02 -28.17 -5.33
C LYS A 40 12.55 -26.77 -5.02
N LEU A 41 11.87 -25.74 -5.52
CA LEU A 41 12.23 -24.35 -5.22
C LEU A 41 11.97 -24.02 -3.74
N ILE A 42 10.87 -24.50 -3.16
CA ILE A 42 10.58 -24.33 -1.72
C ILE A 42 11.66 -25.02 -0.89
N LEU A 43 12.04 -26.26 -1.23
CA LEU A 43 13.13 -26.96 -0.54
C LEU A 43 14.46 -26.19 -0.65
N ALA A 44 14.73 -25.58 -1.80
CA ALA A 44 15.93 -24.78 -2.03
C ALA A 44 15.98 -23.48 -1.19
N LEU A 45 14.88 -23.03 -0.57
CA LEU A 45 14.90 -21.89 0.35
C LEU A 45 15.70 -22.19 1.63
N HIS A 46 15.72 -23.45 2.07
CA HIS A 46 16.37 -23.82 3.33
C HIS A 46 17.89 -23.80 3.25
N ASN A 47 18.47 -23.92 2.06
CA ASN A 47 19.92 -23.85 1.86
C ASN A 47 20.34 -22.40 1.54
N ALA A 48 21.24 -21.84 2.36
CA ALA A 48 21.72 -20.46 2.25
C ALA A 48 22.33 -20.14 0.87
N HIS A 49 22.97 -21.10 0.21
CA HIS A 49 23.60 -20.89 -1.10
C HIS A 49 22.59 -20.83 -2.26
N THR A 50 21.43 -21.49 -2.11
CA THR A 50 20.40 -21.54 -3.16
C THR A 50 19.24 -20.60 -2.88
N ARG A 51 19.09 -20.11 -1.65
CA ARG A 51 17.93 -19.34 -1.19
C ARG A 51 17.65 -18.09 -2.00
N GLU A 52 18.65 -17.24 -2.25
CA GLU A 52 18.45 -15.99 -3.00
C GLU A 52 17.86 -16.26 -4.40
N ARG A 53 18.38 -17.28 -5.08
CA ARG A 53 17.89 -17.69 -6.39
C ARG A 53 16.49 -18.31 -6.30
N ALA A 54 16.24 -19.13 -5.29
CA ALA A 54 14.94 -19.75 -5.06
C ALA A 54 13.85 -18.70 -4.78
N LEU A 55 14.14 -17.69 -3.95
CA LEU A 55 13.25 -16.55 -3.70
C LEU A 55 12.86 -15.83 -4.99
N GLN A 56 13.85 -15.51 -5.82
CA GLN A 56 13.63 -14.83 -7.10
C GLN A 56 12.76 -15.66 -8.05
N LEU A 57 13.01 -16.97 -8.16
CA LEU A 57 12.23 -17.82 -9.05
C LEU A 57 10.80 -18.03 -8.53
N LEU A 58 10.62 -18.22 -7.23
CA LEU A 58 9.29 -18.36 -6.65
C LEU A 58 8.48 -17.07 -6.79
N SER A 59 9.09 -15.89 -6.56
CA SER A 59 8.39 -14.61 -6.69
C SER A 59 7.95 -14.33 -8.13
N GLN A 60 8.75 -14.72 -9.12
CA GLN A 60 8.43 -14.60 -10.55
C GLN A 60 7.34 -15.59 -11.01
N ASN A 61 7.25 -16.76 -10.38
CA ASN A 61 6.30 -17.81 -10.77
C ASN A 61 5.02 -17.81 -9.91
N ARG A 62 4.76 -16.74 -9.14
CA ARG A 62 3.62 -16.64 -8.23
C ARG A 62 2.22 -16.80 -8.85
N SER A 63 2.09 -16.55 -10.15
CA SER A 63 0.84 -16.69 -10.91
C SER A 63 0.65 -18.06 -11.56
N ARG A 64 1.67 -18.93 -11.52
CA ARG A 64 1.62 -20.25 -12.18
C ARG A 64 1.02 -21.35 -11.32
N SER A 65 0.77 -21.08 -10.03
CA SER A 65 0.24 -22.06 -9.10
C SER A 65 -0.63 -21.38 -8.07
N ASP A 66 -1.92 -21.74 -8.11
CA ASP A 66 -2.91 -21.27 -7.15
C ASP A 66 -2.59 -21.79 -5.73
N ASP A 67 -1.97 -22.96 -5.63
CA ASP A 67 -1.60 -23.61 -4.38
C ASP A 67 -0.28 -23.12 -3.76
N LEU A 68 0.45 -22.20 -4.41
CA LEU A 68 1.76 -21.75 -3.94
C LEU A 68 1.69 -21.23 -2.49
N ALA A 69 0.64 -20.49 -2.16
CA ALA A 69 0.43 -19.96 -0.82
C ALA A 69 0.27 -21.07 0.24
N VAL A 70 -0.49 -22.12 -0.08
CA VAL A 70 -0.71 -23.28 0.78
C VAL A 70 0.59 -24.07 0.95
N LEU A 71 1.32 -24.30 -0.15
CA LEU A 71 2.62 -24.98 -0.12
C LEU A 71 3.63 -24.22 0.73
N ILE A 72 3.74 -22.89 0.59
CA ILE A 72 4.63 -22.06 1.41
C ILE A 72 4.25 -22.15 2.90
N TRP A 73 2.96 -22.08 3.21
CA TRP A 73 2.47 -22.08 4.59
C TRP A 73 2.69 -23.41 5.30
N HIS A 74 2.42 -24.54 4.62
CA HIS A 74 2.47 -25.87 5.21
C HIS A 74 3.84 -26.55 5.09
N SER A 75 4.75 -26.02 4.27
CA SER A 75 6.13 -26.53 4.20
C SER A 75 6.92 -26.20 5.46
N PHE A 76 7.50 -27.24 6.06
CA PHE A 76 8.22 -27.13 7.33
C PHE A 76 9.36 -26.09 7.25
N GLY A 77 9.32 -25.09 8.14
CA GLY A 77 10.36 -24.08 8.26
C GLY A 77 10.39 -23.00 7.17
N THR A 78 9.50 -23.06 6.17
CA THR A 78 9.50 -22.07 5.06
C THR A 78 9.12 -20.69 5.57
N MET A 79 8.04 -20.57 6.34
CA MET A 79 7.64 -19.30 6.95
C MET A 79 8.73 -18.70 7.86
N PHE A 80 9.42 -19.54 8.65
CA PHE A 80 10.56 -19.11 9.45
C PHE A 80 11.71 -18.57 8.57
N THR A 81 11.99 -19.25 7.46
CA THR A 81 13.03 -18.82 6.50
C THR A 81 12.68 -17.46 5.89
N LEU A 82 11.42 -17.23 5.50
CA LEU A 82 10.97 -15.93 4.99
C LEU A 82 11.07 -14.83 6.05
N LEU A 83 10.70 -15.12 7.30
CA LEU A 83 10.86 -14.17 8.41
C LEU A 83 12.33 -13.86 8.69
N LYS A 84 13.23 -14.84 8.54
CA LYS A 84 14.67 -14.61 8.69
C LYS A 84 15.19 -13.61 7.66
N GLU A 85 14.76 -13.71 6.40
CA GLU A 85 15.12 -12.75 5.35
C GLU A 85 14.67 -11.32 5.68
N ILE A 86 13.53 -11.16 6.37
CA ILE A 86 13.04 -9.86 6.85
C ILE A 86 13.93 -9.33 7.97
N MET A 87 14.19 -10.15 9.00
CA MET A 87 14.94 -9.74 10.18
C MET A 87 16.41 -9.41 9.85
N GLU A 88 16.99 -10.04 8.83
CA GLU A 88 18.35 -9.72 8.34
C GLU A 88 18.50 -8.27 7.85
N ILE A 89 17.40 -7.61 7.47
CA ILE A 89 17.40 -6.22 6.98
C ILE A 89 17.29 -5.19 8.10
N TYR A 90 16.83 -5.56 9.30
CA TYR A 90 16.58 -4.63 10.40
C TYR A 90 17.76 -3.71 10.75
N PRO A 91 19.02 -4.18 10.80
CA PRO A 91 20.17 -3.32 11.10
C PRO A 91 20.38 -2.17 10.08
N SER A 92 19.95 -2.36 8.83
CA SER A 92 20.08 -1.40 7.74
C SER A 92 18.90 -0.42 7.62
N LEU A 93 17.89 -0.49 8.49
CA LEU A 93 16.73 0.41 8.39
C LEU A 93 17.00 1.84 8.87
N SER A 94 17.97 2.00 9.77
CA SER A 94 18.33 3.30 10.35
C SER A 94 19.44 4.02 9.57
N LYS A 95 20.02 3.39 8.55
CA LYS A 95 21.16 3.91 7.79
C LYS A 95 20.86 3.82 6.29
N PRO A 96 21.39 4.73 5.48
CA PRO A 96 21.30 4.65 4.02
C PRO A 96 22.32 3.62 3.46
N ASP A 97 22.42 2.44 4.07
CA ASP A 97 23.34 1.37 3.66
C ASP A 97 22.62 0.16 3.05
N LEU A 98 21.30 0.23 2.90
CA LEU A 98 20.50 -0.80 2.27
C LEU A 98 20.82 -0.89 0.78
N THR A 99 21.65 -1.87 0.42
CA THR A 99 22.02 -2.11 -0.99
C THR A 99 20.80 -2.52 -1.82
N GLU A 100 20.84 -2.21 -3.13
CA GLU A 100 19.79 -2.62 -4.07
C GLU A 100 19.60 -4.15 -4.11
N ARG A 101 20.70 -4.92 -4.08
CA ARG A 101 20.64 -6.39 -4.03
C ARG A 101 19.94 -6.90 -2.76
N ALA A 102 20.25 -6.34 -1.59
CA ALA A 102 19.62 -6.73 -0.34
C ALA A 102 18.12 -6.39 -0.34
N SER A 103 17.75 -5.20 -0.83
CA SER A 103 16.35 -4.78 -0.99
C SER A 103 15.58 -5.72 -1.95
N ILE A 104 16.15 -6.03 -3.12
CA ILE A 104 15.52 -6.97 -4.07
C ILE A 104 15.32 -8.36 -3.45
N ARG A 105 16.32 -8.87 -2.73
CA ARG A 105 16.26 -10.18 -2.08
C ARG A 105 15.14 -10.25 -1.06
N VAL A 106 15.05 -9.30 -0.12
CA VAL A 106 13.97 -9.29 0.87
C VAL A 106 12.60 -9.03 0.22
N CYS A 107 12.52 -8.19 -0.82
CA CYS A 107 11.28 -7.94 -1.53
C CYS A 107 10.75 -9.19 -2.25
N ASN A 108 11.63 -10.08 -2.72
CA ASN A 108 11.20 -11.40 -3.22
C ASN A 108 10.56 -12.24 -2.10
N ALA A 109 11.10 -12.22 -0.87
CA ALA A 109 10.47 -12.88 0.27
C ALA A 109 9.12 -12.23 0.64
N LEU A 110 9.04 -10.89 0.62
CA LEU A 110 7.78 -10.17 0.85
C LEU A 110 6.72 -10.49 -0.20
N ALA A 111 7.10 -10.67 -1.47
CA ALA A 111 6.17 -11.10 -2.52
C ALA A 111 5.56 -12.47 -2.23
N LEU A 112 6.34 -13.40 -1.65
CA LEU A 112 5.82 -14.71 -1.21
C LEU A 112 4.88 -14.57 -0.01
N LEU A 113 5.19 -13.70 0.96
CA LEU A 113 4.26 -13.41 2.05
C LEU A 113 2.98 -12.73 1.55
N GLN A 114 3.05 -11.92 0.49
CA GLN A 114 1.88 -11.35 -0.16
C GLN A 114 0.98 -12.43 -0.77
N CYS A 115 1.55 -13.49 -1.37
CA CYS A 115 0.79 -14.66 -1.84
C CYS A 115 0.05 -15.34 -0.68
N VAL A 116 0.75 -15.59 0.44
CA VAL A 116 0.16 -16.17 1.65
C VAL A 116 -0.97 -15.27 2.20
N ALA A 117 -0.75 -13.97 2.30
CA ALA A 117 -1.77 -13.01 2.75
C ALA A 117 -3.00 -12.95 1.81
N SER A 118 -2.80 -13.21 0.51
CA SER A 118 -3.85 -13.15 -0.50
C SER A 118 -4.72 -14.40 -0.57
N HIS A 119 -4.24 -15.55 -0.10
CA HIS A 119 -4.93 -16.83 -0.27
C HIS A 119 -5.95 -17.09 0.86
N PRO A 120 -7.18 -17.54 0.54
CA PRO A 120 -8.25 -17.69 1.54
C PRO A 120 -7.90 -18.63 2.69
N GLU A 121 -7.21 -19.74 2.42
CA GLU A 121 -6.88 -20.73 3.46
C GLU A 121 -5.78 -20.27 4.43
N THR A 122 -4.85 -19.43 3.97
CA THR A 122 -3.65 -19.09 4.75
C THR A 122 -3.69 -17.67 5.30
N ARG A 123 -4.56 -16.79 4.78
CA ARG A 123 -4.73 -15.40 5.24
C ARG A 123 -5.01 -15.27 6.74
N VAL A 124 -6.03 -15.96 7.24
CA VAL A 124 -6.43 -15.87 8.65
C VAL A 124 -5.34 -16.45 9.57
N PRO A 125 -4.76 -17.63 9.29
CA PRO A 125 -3.59 -18.12 10.02
C PRO A 125 -2.39 -17.16 9.99
N PHE A 126 -2.07 -16.58 8.83
CA PHE A 126 -0.98 -15.62 8.65
C PHE A 126 -1.15 -14.37 9.53
N MET A 127 -2.38 -13.83 9.57
CA MET A 127 -2.74 -12.72 10.44
C MET A 127 -2.69 -13.11 11.92
N LYS A 128 -3.28 -14.25 12.31
CA LYS A 128 -3.29 -14.74 13.70
C LYS A 128 -1.89 -15.03 14.24
N ALA A 129 -0.98 -15.44 13.36
CA ALA A 129 0.44 -15.59 13.66
C ALA A 129 1.20 -14.25 13.83
N LYS A 130 0.52 -13.11 13.65
CA LYS A 130 1.08 -11.74 13.77
C LYS A 130 2.27 -11.47 12.84
N ILE A 131 2.39 -12.22 11.75
CA ILE A 131 3.45 -12.03 10.75
C ILE A 131 3.47 -10.61 10.16
N PRO A 132 2.32 -9.94 9.89
CA PRO A 132 2.33 -8.56 9.40
C PRO A 132 3.14 -7.57 10.26
N LEU A 133 3.28 -7.82 11.56
CA LEU A 133 4.00 -6.92 12.47
C LEU A 133 5.50 -6.85 12.18
N TYR A 134 6.08 -7.90 11.57
CA TYR A 134 7.48 -7.90 11.15
C TYR A 134 7.74 -6.90 10.01
N LEU A 135 6.69 -6.39 9.35
CA LEU A 135 6.81 -5.42 8.26
C LEU A 135 6.75 -3.97 8.74
N TYR A 136 6.29 -3.73 9.96
CA TYR A 136 6.08 -2.38 10.48
C TYR A 136 7.38 -1.57 10.60
N PRO A 137 8.53 -2.16 10.99
CA PRO A 137 9.82 -1.47 10.92
C PRO A 137 10.14 -0.93 9.51
N PHE A 138 9.78 -1.66 8.45
CA PHE A 138 9.99 -1.22 7.07
C PHE A 138 9.11 -0.01 6.73
N LEU A 139 7.83 -0.05 7.10
CA LEU A 139 6.88 1.05 6.90
C LEU A 139 7.24 2.31 7.70
N ASN A 140 7.98 2.15 8.79
CA ASN A 140 8.40 3.24 9.66
C ASN A 140 9.56 4.09 9.09
N THR A 141 10.26 3.58 8.07
CA THR A 141 11.45 4.21 7.50
C THR A 141 11.13 5.51 6.72
N THR A 142 12.00 6.49 6.85
CA THR A 142 11.88 7.81 6.19
C THR A 142 12.94 8.07 5.13
N ILE A 143 13.89 7.15 4.95
CA ILE A 143 14.96 7.23 3.95
C ILE A 143 14.34 7.16 2.55
N LYS A 144 14.71 8.11 1.69
CA LYS A 144 14.10 8.31 0.36
C LYS A 144 14.86 7.63 -0.78
N GLU A 145 15.89 6.85 -0.47
CA GLU A 145 16.62 6.10 -1.48
C GLU A 145 15.78 4.95 -2.05
N LYS A 146 15.97 4.66 -3.34
CA LYS A 146 15.20 3.65 -4.09
C LYS A 146 15.10 2.28 -3.37
N PRO A 147 16.17 1.74 -2.74
CA PRO A 147 16.06 0.48 -2.00
C PRO A 147 15.06 0.53 -0.84
N HIS A 148 14.95 1.66 -0.12
CA HIS A 148 13.98 1.85 0.97
C HIS A 148 12.57 2.13 0.46
N GLU A 149 12.43 2.85 -0.66
CA GLU A 149 11.14 3.03 -1.34
C GLU A 149 10.56 1.69 -1.78
N TYR A 150 11.36 0.86 -2.45
CA TYR A 150 10.94 -0.45 -2.92
C TYR A 150 10.57 -1.39 -1.76
N LEU A 151 11.32 -1.34 -0.66
CA LEU A 151 11.03 -2.08 0.56
C LEU A 151 9.67 -1.70 1.16
N ARG A 152 9.38 -0.40 1.27
CA ARG A 152 8.10 0.11 1.78
C ARG A 152 6.93 -0.26 0.87
N LEU A 153 7.09 -0.07 -0.44
CA LEU A 153 6.06 -0.41 -1.42
C LEU A 153 5.69 -1.90 -1.35
N THR A 154 6.68 -2.78 -1.31
CA THR A 154 6.45 -4.23 -1.28
C THR A 154 5.82 -4.65 0.05
N SER A 155 6.23 -4.04 1.16
CA SER A 155 5.63 -4.25 2.49
C SER A 155 4.17 -3.82 2.55
N LEU A 156 3.84 -2.64 2.01
CA LEU A 156 2.46 -2.19 1.85
C LEU A 156 1.66 -3.12 0.94
N GLY A 157 2.28 -3.76 -0.06
CA GLY A 157 1.65 -4.78 -0.89
C GLY A 157 1.11 -5.96 -0.09
N VAL A 158 1.84 -6.43 0.93
CA VAL A 158 1.39 -7.49 1.84
C VAL A 158 0.19 -7.04 2.67
N ILE A 159 0.23 -5.83 3.24
CA ILE A 159 -0.90 -5.28 4.01
C ILE A 159 -2.12 -5.03 3.10
N GLY A 160 -1.89 -4.51 1.90
CA GLY A 160 -2.89 -4.28 0.87
C GLY A 160 -3.60 -5.56 0.44
N ALA A 161 -2.88 -6.69 0.37
CA ALA A 161 -3.46 -8.01 0.12
C ALA A 161 -4.42 -8.45 1.23
N LEU A 162 -4.10 -8.20 2.50
CA LEU A 162 -4.98 -8.55 3.63
C LEU A 162 -6.31 -7.79 3.57
N VAL A 163 -6.26 -6.46 3.36
CA VAL A 163 -7.48 -5.62 3.36
C VAL A 163 -8.30 -5.72 2.07
N LYS A 164 -7.80 -6.42 1.04
CA LYS A 164 -8.47 -6.51 -0.27
C LYS A 164 -9.81 -7.25 -0.19
N VAL A 165 -9.95 -8.21 0.72
CA VAL A 165 -11.11 -9.10 0.82
C VAL A 165 -12.23 -8.59 1.74
N ASP A 166 -12.13 -7.35 2.25
CA ASP A 166 -13.15 -6.71 3.08
C ASP A 166 -13.54 -7.53 4.34
N ASP A 167 -12.56 -8.22 4.92
CA ASP A 167 -12.72 -9.03 6.14
C ASP A 167 -12.61 -8.16 7.40
N LYS A 168 -13.67 -8.17 8.23
CA LYS A 168 -13.74 -7.39 9.47
C LYS A 168 -12.69 -7.83 10.50
N GLU A 169 -12.32 -9.10 10.56
CA GLU A 169 -11.29 -9.59 11.50
C GLU A 169 -9.92 -8.99 11.13
N VAL A 170 -9.65 -8.83 9.84
CA VAL A 170 -8.44 -8.16 9.33
C VAL A 170 -8.42 -6.69 9.73
N ILE A 171 -9.51 -5.96 9.52
CA ILE A 171 -9.58 -4.55 9.91
C ILE A 171 -9.39 -4.42 11.43
N TYR A 172 -10.06 -5.24 12.23
CA TYR A 172 -9.90 -5.22 13.68
C TYR A 172 -8.45 -5.49 14.12
N PHE A 173 -7.78 -6.49 13.52
CA PHE A 173 -6.36 -6.77 13.78
C PHE A 173 -5.48 -5.56 13.47
N LEU A 174 -5.68 -4.95 12.31
CA LEU A 174 -4.89 -3.80 11.84
C LEU A 174 -5.10 -2.55 12.71
N LEU A 175 -6.31 -2.30 13.18
CA LEU A 175 -6.60 -1.21 14.12
C LEU A 175 -5.93 -1.45 15.47
N LYS A 176 -6.05 -2.67 16.01
CA LYS A 176 -5.44 -3.07 17.29
C LYS A 176 -3.91 -2.97 17.28
N THR A 177 -3.31 -3.07 16.10
CA THR A 177 -1.86 -3.03 15.91
C THR A 177 -1.36 -1.67 15.42
N GLU A 178 -2.24 -0.68 15.28
CA GLU A 178 -1.90 0.69 14.90
C GLU A 178 -1.34 0.85 13.47
N ILE A 179 -1.94 0.21 12.47
CA ILE A 179 -1.50 0.38 11.07
C ILE A 179 -1.63 1.82 10.55
N VAL A 180 -2.61 2.58 11.04
CA VAL A 180 -2.99 3.90 10.48
C VAL A 180 -1.82 4.89 10.52
N PRO A 181 -1.12 5.11 11.64
CA PRO A 181 0.10 5.93 11.69
C PRO A 181 1.16 5.55 10.63
N TYR A 182 1.37 4.26 10.35
CA TYR A 182 2.33 3.82 9.32
C TYR A 182 1.83 4.16 7.91
N CYS A 183 0.53 4.02 7.63
CA CYS A 183 -0.04 4.46 6.36
C CYS A 183 0.15 5.97 6.16
N LEU A 184 -0.18 6.78 7.16
CA LEU A 184 -0.02 8.23 7.10
C LEU A 184 1.45 8.63 6.90
N ARG A 185 2.38 7.97 7.58
CA ARG A 185 3.81 8.16 7.34
C ARG A 185 4.21 7.87 5.91
N CYS A 186 3.81 6.71 5.37
CA CYS A 186 4.10 6.35 3.97
C CYS A 186 3.51 7.34 2.96
N MET A 187 2.38 7.97 3.29
CA MET A 187 1.82 9.06 2.47
C MET A 187 2.73 10.30 2.51
N ASP A 188 3.28 10.64 3.67
CA ASP A 188 4.05 11.87 3.90
C ASP A 188 5.50 11.84 3.37
N VAL A 189 6.23 10.71 3.47
CA VAL A 189 7.68 10.67 3.17
C VAL A 189 8.05 11.21 1.77
N GLY A 190 7.11 11.19 0.82
CA GLY A 190 7.32 11.70 -0.54
C GLY A 190 7.34 13.21 -0.74
N LYS A 191 7.21 14.02 0.30
CA LYS A 191 7.19 15.48 0.13
C LYS A 191 8.54 16.00 -0.42
N GLY A 192 8.50 16.86 -1.43
CA GLY A 192 9.67 17.56 -1.99
C GLY A 192 10.63 16.69 -2.82
N LEU A 193 10.13 15.66 -3.49
CA LEU A 193 10.93 14.81 -4.38
C LEU A 193 11.08 15.41 -5.79
N SER A 194 12.19 15.13 -6.46
CA SER A 194 12.39 15.48 -7.88
C SER A 194 11.54 14.58 -8.79
N LYS A 195 11.16 15.06 -9.98
CA LYS A 195 10.25 14.37 -10.94
C LYS A 195 10.54 12.86 -11.13
N THR A 196 11.80 12.45 -11.17
CA THR A 196 12.20 11.03 -11.34
C THR A 196 11.96 10.17 -10.08
N ALA A 197 12.05 10.75 -8.89
CA ALA A 197 11.73 10.08 -7.63
C ALA A 197 10.22 10.12 -7.31
N VAL A 198 9.44 11.00 -7.94
CA VAL A 198 7.99 11.10 -7.72
C VAL A 198 7.25 9.84 -8.16
N THR A 199 7.62 9.20 -9.29
CA THR A 199 6.87 8.05 -9.82
C THR A 199 6.88 6.82 -8.88
N HIS A 200 8.00 6.50 -8.23
CA HIS A 200 8.03 5.40 -7.25
C HIS A 200 7.30 5.75 -5.95
N ASN A 201 7.38 7.01 -5.53
CA ASN A 201 6.65 7.49 -4.38
C ASN A 201 5.13 7.47 -4.61
N LEU A 202 4.68 7.77 -5.83
CA LEU A 202 3.27 7.76 -6.20
C LEU A 202 2.63 6.38 -5.99
N ASN A 203 3.36 5.29 -6.25
CA ASN A 203 2.86 3.95 -5.97
C ASN A 203 2.75 3.67 -4.47
N ILE A 204 3.68 4.17 -3.65
CA ILE A 204 3.62 4.05 -2.18
C ILE A 204 2.40 4.80 -1.64
N THR A 205 2.18 6.04 -2.08
CA THR A 205 1.04 6.85 -1.64
C THR A 205 -0.28 6.24 -2.10
N GLN A 206 -0.35 5.69 -3.32
CA GLN A 206 -1.52 4.97 -3.81
C GLN A 206 -1.88 3.77 -2.93
N VAL A 207 -0.93 2.85 -2.69
CA VAL A 207 -1.21 1.64 -1.89
C VAL A 207 -1.52 2.02 -0.44
N SER A 208 -0.84 3.01 0.13
CA SER A 208 -1.12 3.49 1.49
C SER A 208 -2.52 4.11 1.61
N THR A 209 -2.90 4.97 0.66
CA THR A 209 -4.23 5.59 0.62
C THR A 209 -5.31 4.53 0.38
N PHE A 210 -5.03 3.49 -0.42
CA PHE A 210 -5.94 2.35 -0.59
C PHE A 210 -6.17 1.58 0.72
N ILE A 211 -5.13 1.30 1.50
CA ILE A 211 -5.27 0.65 2.81
C ILE A 211 -6.10 1.52 3.76
N LEU A 212 -5.80 2.82 3.82
CA LEU A 212 -6.58 3.77 4.63
C LEU A 212 -8.04 3.82 4.19
N GLN A 213 -8.30 3.82 2.88
CA GLN A 213 -9.65 3.76 2.32
C GLN A 213 -10.40 2.51 2.79
N LYS A 214 -9.75 1.32 2.75
CA LYS A 214 -10.36 0.07 3.19
C LYS A 214 -10.70 0.10 4.69
N ILE A 215 -9.84 0.70 5.52
CA ILE A 215 -10.12 0.91 6.94
C ILE A 215 -11.32 1.83 7.13
N LEU A 216 -11.38 2.97 6.42
CA LEU A 216 -12.50 3.92 6.51
C LEU A 216 -13.83 3.37 5.97
N MET A 217 -13.79 2.35 5.09
CA MET A 217 -14.99 1.70 4.59
C MET A 217 -15.65 0.79 5.62
N ASP A 218 -14.88 0.28 6.59
CA ASP A 218 -15.41 -0.47 7.72
C ASP A 218 -15.94 0.48 8.82
N GLU A 219 -17.01 0.06 9.50
CA GLU A 219 -17.68 0.87 10.51
C GLU A 219 -16.79 1.13 11.73
N GLU A 220 -16.08 0.11 12.22
CA GLU A 220 -15.19 0.22 13.37
C GLU A 220 -13.92 0.99 12.98
N GLY A 221 -13.43 0.81 11.75
CA GLY A 221 -12.35 1.62 11.20
C GLY A 221 -12.70 3.10 11.07
N LEU A 222 -13.87 3.44 10.52
CA LEU A 222 -14.35 4.82 10.45
C LEU A 222 -14.50 5.42 11.85
N ARG A 223 -15.08 4.68 12.80
CA ARG A 223 -15.20 5.10 14.19
C ARG A 223 -13.84 5.37 14.79
N TYR A 224 -12.87 4.45 14.64
CA TYR A 224 -11.50 4.62 15.13
C TYR A 224 -10.83 5.90 14.63
N CYS A 225 -10.98 6.20 13.34
CA CYS A 225 -10.41 7.37 12.67
C CYS A 225 -11.06 8.69 13.13
N CYS A 226 -12.37 8.68 13.39
CA CYS A 226 -13.14 9.87 13.76
C CYS A 226 -13.34 10.06 15.27
N LEU A 227 -12.94 9.09 16.10
CA LEU A 227 -13.19 9.11 17.55
C LEU A 227 -12.39 10.21 18.25
N VAL A 228 -11.13 10.39 17.85
CA VAL A 228 -10.17 11.34 18.43
C VAL A 228 -9.84 12.39 17.38
N ALA A 229 -9.91 13.67 17.76
CA ALA A 229 -9.70 14.79 16.84
C ALA A 229 -8.32 14.74 16.16
N ASP A 230 -7.25 14.43 16.90
CA ASP A 230 -5.89 14.34 16.36
C ASP A 230 -5.77 13.32 15.23
N ARG A 231 -6.48 12.18 15.34
CA ARG A 231 -6.49 11.16 14.27
C ARG A 231 -7.19 11.69 13.03
N PHE A 232 -8.34 12.32 13.22
CA PHE A 232 -9.09 12.94 12.12
C PHE A 232 -8.24 13.99 11.40
N PHE A 233 -7.61 14.93 12.13
CA PHE A 233 -6.78 15.98 11.53
C PHE A 233 -5.52 15.43 10.86
N ALA A 234 -4.88 14.41 11.43
CA ALA A 234 -3.74 13.75 10.79
C ALA A 234 -4.13 13.08 9.46
N ILE A 235 -5.31 12.45 9.41
CA ILE A 235 -5.84 11.83 8.19
C ILE A 235 -6.16 12.90 7.15
N THR A 236 -6.89 13.96 7.50
CA THR A 236 -7.26 15.00 6.54
C THR A 236 -6.04 15.74 6.00
N SER A 237 -5.07 16.08 6.86
CA SER A 237 -3.83 16.73 6.44
C SER A 237 -3.00 15.85 5.48
N ALA A 238 -2.96 14.53 5.72
CA ALA A 238 -2.32 13.60 4.80
C ALA A 238 -3.04 13.54 3.44
N LEU A 239 -4.37 13.50 3.43
CA LEU A 239 -5.17 13.50 2.20
C LEU A 239 -5.01 14.81 1.41
N GLU A 240 -4.97 15.96 2.08
CA GLU A 240 -4.65 17.27 1.47
C GLU A 240 -3.28 17.25 0.80
N THR A 241 -2.26 16.75 1.50
CA THR A 241 -0.92 16.59 0.93
C THR A 241 -0.93 15.69 -0.32
N MET A 242 -1.78 14.65 -0.35
CA MET A 242 -1.89 13.79 -1.53
C MET A 242 -2.61 14.49 -2.70
N MET A 243 -3.54 15.40 -2.41
CA MET A 243 -4.19 16.22 -3.43
C MET A 243 -3.20 17.18 -4.08
N GLU A 244 -2.32 17.83 -3.29
CA GLU A 244 -1.24 18.68 -3.82
C GLU A 244 -0.34 17.91 -4.79
N LYS A 245 0.02 16.67 -4.45
CA LYS A 245 0.81 15.78 -5.32
C LYS A 245 0.12 15.47 -6.65
N ILE A 246 -1.21 15.35 -6.68
CA ILE A 246 -1.97 15.10 -7.92
C ILE A 246 -1.91 16.32 -8.85
N SER A 247 -1.86 17.54 -8.31
CA SER A 247 -1.67 18.75 -9.12
C SER A 247 -0.30 18.78 -9.80
N GLU A 248 0.72 18.20 -9.19
CA GLU A 248 2.07 18.08 -9.77
C GLU A 248 2.20 16.90 -10.75
N GLU A 249 1.68 15.73 -10.39
CA GLU A 249 1.67 14.51 -11.20
C GLU A 249 0.26 13.87 -11.20
N PRO A 250 -0.55 14.14 -12.25
CA PRO A 250 -1.93 13.68 -12.31
C PRO A 250 -2.07 12.17 -12.18
N SER A 251 -2.91 11.73 -11.23
CA SER A 251 -3.14 10.31 -10.96
C SER A 251 -4.61 10.02 -10.66
N GLN A 252 -5.33 9.49 -11.64
CA GLN A 252 -6.73 9.07 -11.49
C GLN A 252 -6.91 8.03 -10.38
N ARG A 253 -5.98 7.08 -10.25
CA ARG A 253 -6.03 6.02 -9.23
C ARG A 253 -5.90 6.58 -7.82
N LEU A 254 -4.96 7.49 -7.59
CA LEU A 254 -4.79 8.12 -6.28
C LEU A 254 -6.00 8.99 -5.94
N LEU A 255 -6.46 9.83 -6.89
CA LEU A 255 -7.63 10.69 -6.72
C LEU A 255 -8.87 9.87 -6.33
N LYS A 256 -9.06 8.73 -7.00
CA LYS A 256 -10.14 7.77 -6.74
C LYS A 256 -10.15 7.25 -5.30
N HIS A 257 -8.98 7.03 -4.69
CA HIS A 257 -8.87 6.63 -3.29
C HIS A 257 -9.17 7.82 -2.35
N ILE A 258 -8.61 9.00 -2.64
CA ILE A 258 -8.83 10.22 -1.83
C ILE A 258 -10.32 10.59 -1.77
N VAL A 259 -11.01 10.62 -2.91
CA VAL A 259 -12.45 10.92 -2.97
C VAL A 259 -13.26 9.96 -2.10
N ARG A 260 -12.92 8.67 -2.12
CA ARG A 260 -13.59 7.66 -1.27
C ARG A 260 -13.29 7.85 0.21
N CYS A 261 -12.06 8.20 0.58
CA CYS A 261 -11.71 8.52 1.97
C CYS A 261 -12.53 9.71 2.47
N TYR A 262 -12.59 10.81 1.70
CA TYR A 262 -13.37 11.97 2.08
C TYR A 262 -14.87 11.68 2.16
N LEU A 263 -15.42 10.93 1.21
CA LEU A 263 -16.83 10.51 1.26
C LEU A 263 -17.12 9.75 2.57
N LYS A 264 -16.32 8.74 2.92
CA LYS A 264 -16.51 7.98 4.17
C LYS A 264 -16.37 8.86 5.41
N LEU A 265 -15.44 9.81 5.43
CA LEU A 265 -15.30 10.76 6.53
C LEU A 265 -16.53 11.68 6.64
N SER A 266 -17.11 12.11 5.53
CA SER A 266 -18.31 12.97 5.51
C SER A 266 -19.57 12.28 6.06
N GLU A 267 -19.60 10.95 6.08
CA GLU A 267 -20.70 10.18 6.66
C GLU A 267 -20.64 10.13 8.20
N SER A 268 -19.50 10.48 8.80
CA SER A 268 -19.36 10.56 10.25
C SER A 268 -19.88 11.92 10.76
N PRO A 269 -20.90 11.94 11.64
CA PRO A 269 -21.46 13.18 12.16
C PRO A 269 -20.44 13.99 12.98
N ARG A 270 -19.38 13.35 13.48
CA ARG A 270 -18.29 14.01 14.20
C ARG A 270 -17.26 14.64 13.28
N ALA A 271 -17.01 14.03 12.13
CA ALA A 271 -15.97 14.46 11.20
C ALA A 271 -16.50 15.44 10.15
N CYS A 272 -17.76 15.32 9.75
CA CYS A 272 -18.37 16.15 8.70
C CYS A 272 -18.27 17.67 8.99
N PRO A 273 -18.50 18.17 10.22
CA PRO A 273 -18.28 19.58 10.57
C PRO A 273 -16.84 20.07 10.33
N GLY A 274 -15.86 19.31 10.80
CA GLY A 274 -14.45 19.63 10.56
C GLY A 274 -14.11 19.57 9.08
N LEU A 275 -14.62 18.55 8.38
CA LEU A 275 -14.39 18.36 6.96
C LEU A 275 -15.02 19.50 6.13
N ALA A 276 -16.19 19.99 6.50
CA ALA A 276 -16.86 21.09 5.82
C ALA A 276 -16.05 22.40 5.85
N LYS A 277 -15.23 22.60 6.88
CA LYS A 277 -14.32 23.74 7.04
C LYS A 277 -13.00 23.53 6.29
N LEU A 278 -12.52 22.29 6.26
CA LEU A 278 -11.22 21.91 5.67
C LEU A 278 -11.28 21.64 4.17
N LEU A 279 -12.44 21.23 3.63
CA LEU A 279 -12.53 20.77 2.25
C LEU A 279 -11.98 21.84 1.29
N PRO A 280 -10.88 21.52 0.59
CA PRO A 280 -10.09 22.51 -0.11
C PRO A 280 -10.88 23.29 -1.16
N ARG A 281 -10.44 24.53 -1.41
CA ARG A 281 -10.77 25.28 -2.64
C ARG A 281 -10.48 24.48 -3.92
N MET A 282 -9.61 23.48 -3.83
CA MET A 282 -9.14 22.62 -4.93
C MET A 282 -10.17 21.60 -5.42
N LEU A 283 -11.21 21.27 -4.65
CA LEU A 283 -12.31 20.45 -5.19
C LEU A 283 -13.21 21.21 -6.18
N ASN A 284 -13.04 22.53 -6.26
CA ASN A 284 -13.69 23.37 -7.27
C ASN A 284 -12.81 23.55 -8.52
N ASP A 285 -11.63 22.92 -8.59
CA ASP A 285 -10.76 23.02 -9.76
C ASP A 285 -11.22 22.03 -10.86
N SER A 286 -11.46 22.59 -12.04
CA SER A 286 -11.93 21.86 -13.22
C SER A 286 -10.97 20.74 -13.63
N ALA A 287 -9.67 20.89 -13.38
CA ALA A 287 -8.67 19.86 -13.71
C ALA A 287 -8.92 18.54 -12.96
N PHE A 288 -9.38 18.59 -11.70
CA PHE A 288 -9.75 17.38 -10.95
C PHE A 288 -11.03 16.76 -11.47
N THR A 289 -11.99 17.59 -11.86
CA THR A 289 -13.25 17.13 -12.43
C THR A 289 -13.01 16.41 -13.76
N ASP A 290 -12.06 16.91 -14.57
CA ASP A 290 -11.65 16.27 -15.82
C ASP A 290 -10.99 14.90 -15.58
N LEU A 291 -10.16 14.76 -14.55
CA LEU A 291 -9.57 13.46 -14.17
C LEU A 291 -10.61 12.42 -13.75
N LEU A 292 -11.78 12.85 -13.26
CA LEU A 292 -12.86 11.97 -12.82
C LEU A 292 -13.88 11.65 -13.91
N ARG A 293 -13.83 12.36 -15.05
CA ARG A 293 -14.85 12.29 -16.11
C ARG A 293 -15.09 10.87 -16.63
N ASP A 294 -14.03 10.07 -16.74
CA ASP A 294 -14.07 8.72 -17.29
C ASP A 294 -14.44 7.63 -16.25
N ASP A 295 -14.62 7.98 -14.96
CA ASP A 295 -15.07 7.06 -13.92
C ASP A 295 -16.40 7.55 -13.28
N PRO A 296 -17.56 7.17 -13.85
CA PRO A 296 -18.85 7.68 -13.41
C PRO A 296 -19.20 7.27 -11.98
N THR A 297 -18.64 6.17 -11.48
CA THR A 297 -18.84 5.72 -10.09
C THR A 297 -18.13 6.65 -9.11
N VAL A 298 -16.90 7.07 -9.43
CA VAL A 298 -16.14 8.00 -8.59
C VAL A 298 -16.71 9.40 -8.68
N MET A 299 -17.18 9.82 -9.86
CA MET A 299 -17.88 11.09 -10.02
C MET A 299 -19.15 11.17 -9.17
N SER A 300 -19.96 10.11 -9.13
CA SER A 300 -21.12 10.02 -8.24
C SER A 300 -20.72 10.09 -6.75
N SER A 301 -19.63 9.41 -6.37
CA SER A 301 -19.07 9.47 -5.01
C SER A 301 -18.64 10.89 -4.63
N PHE A 302 -18.01 11.60 -5.57
CA PHE A 302 -17.59 12.98 -5.40
C PHE A 302 -18.79 13.93 -5.24
N GLN A 303 -19.83 13.78 -6.05
CA GLN A 303 -21.06 14.56 -5.91
C GLN A 303 -21.76 14.31 -4.56
N GLN A 304 -21.77 13.06 -4.07
CA GLN A 304 -22.33 12.74 -2.75
C GLN A 304 -21.53 13.39 -1.62
N LEU A 305 -20.20 13.40 -1.71
CA LEU A 305 -19.33 14.10 -0.76
C LEU A 305 -19.69 15.59 -0.70
N LEU A 306 -19.84 16.25 -1.85
CA LEU A 306 -20.22 17.67 -1.90
C LEU A 306 -21.60 17.93 -1.27
N ARG A 307 -22.57 17.03 -1.49
CA ARG A 307 -23.90 17.11 -0.85
C ARG A 307 -23.82 17.01 0.66
N ASN A 308 -23.14 15.99 1.20
CA ASN A 308 -23.02 15.77 2.64
C ASN A 308 -22.44 17.02 3.35
N VAL A 309 -21.46 17.63 2.71
CA VAL A 309 -20.76 18.81 3.24
C VAL A 309 -21.63 20.06 3.15
N HIS A 310 -22.35 20.24 2.04
CA HIS A 310 -23.26 21.35 1.87
C HIS A 310 -24.41 21.30 2.88
N GLU A 311 -25.04 20.12 3.04
CA GLU A 311 -26.09 19.90 4.04
C GLU A 311 -25.60 20.20 5.46
N ASN A 312 -24.36 19.81 5.78
CA ASN A 312 -23.79 20.11 7.09
C ASN A 312 -23.57 21.62 7.32
N ARG A 313 -23.14 22.37 6.30
CA ARG A 313 -23.00 23.83 6.40
C ARG A 313 -24.35 24.53 6.61
N LEU A 314 -25.42 24.02 6.01
CA LEU A 314 -26.77 24.57 6.22
C LEU A 314 -27.24 24.37 7.67
N ARG A 315 -27.01 23.18 8.23
CA ARG A 315 -27.36 22.87 9.64
C ARG A 315 -26.60 23.77 10.62
N GLU A 316 -25.31 24.00 10.40
CA GLU A 316 -24.52 24.92 11.24
C GLU A 316 -25.08 26.36 11.22
N ASN A 317 -25.53 26.85 10.05
CA ASN A 317 -26.13 28.18 9.93
C ASN A 317 -27.52 28.27 10.60
N GLU A 318 -28.31 27.19 10.56
CA GLU A 318 -29.61 27.13 11.26
C GLU A 318 -29.42 27.13 12.79
N ASP A 319 -28.40 26.46 13.30
CA ASP A 319 -28.05 26.47 14.73
C ASP A 319 -27.47 27.82 15.19
N GLU A 320 -26.76 28.55 14.31
CA GLU A 320 -26.17 29.87 14.63
C GLU A 320 -27.21 31.02 14.58
N TYR A 321 -28.28 30.87 13.79
CA TYR A 321 -29.39 31.84 13.67
C TYR A 321 -30.71 31.39 14.33
N GLY A 322 -30.72 30.22 14.97
CA GLY A 322 -31.89 29.59 15.59
C GLY A 322 -32.14 29.98 17.06
N THR A 323 -33.01 30.97 17.25
CA THR A 323 -33.76 31.38 18.46
C THR A 323 -33.05 32.07 19.64
N PRO A 324 -33.44 33.33 19.98
CA PRO A 324 -33.28 33.86 21.32
C PRO A 324 -34.21 33.09 22.26
N LYS A 325 -33.70 32.70 23.44
CA LYS A 325 -34.52 32.17 24.53
C LYS A 325 -35.53 33.25 24.96
N THR A 326 -36.73 33.18 24.43
CA THR A 326 -37.92 33.80 25.02
C THR A 326 -38.64 32.74 25.85
N GLY A 327 -38.71 32.95 27.16
CA GLY A 327 -39.44 32.10 28.10
C GLY A 327 -38.58 31.73 29.31
#